data_AF-A0A660U681-F1
#
_entry.id   AF-A0A660U681-F1
#
_cell.length_a   1.000
_cell.length_b   1.000
_cell.length_c   1.000
_cell.angle_alpha   90.00
_cell.angle_beta   90.00
_cell.angle_gamma   90.00
#
_symmetry.space_group_name_H-M   'P 1'
#
loop_
_entity.id
_entity.type
_entity.pdbx_description
1 polymer ?
#
loop_
_entity_poly.entity_id
_entity_poly.type
_entity_poly.pdbx_seq_one_letter_code
_entity_poly.pdbx_strand_id
1 'polypeptide(L)'
;MKWVNTNKTLPPYFLNKDENSFARKTFLSRKPAIIKKIINANNFNEIQRKALEGLSDDLTGGIVRDPFTEFPYSCDGLDPGFKEIWDVELLPYIGKRWLDLPFYFAEALLYFEILVASGYFDTSSGFFMKDIYQVFKDEELLGDNGAMKNTASIVSDLVTRKDAEGLIKELIYLSLWGNRIDLSMYHIVKDGKNLFLNKDHQKRLLIDHSDAITSFILNTERIDFVLDNAGQELVCDLLLVWAILMNT
;
A
#
# COMPACT_ATOMS: atom_id res chain seq x y z
N MET A 1 22.35 -0.10 -15.71
CA MET A 1 22.23 1.12 -14.87
C MET A 1 23.31 1.06 -13.81
N LYS A 2 24.43 1.78 -13.97
CA LYS A 2 25.47 1.85 -12.94
C LYS A 2 25.03 2.91 -11.94
N TRP A 3 24.55 2.49 -10.77
CA TRP A 3 24.33 3.40 -9.66
C TRP A 3 25.64 4.13 -9.40
N VAL A 4 25.64 5.44 -9.63
CA VAL A 4 26.82 6.28 -9.39
C VAL A 4 27.09 6.21 -7.90
N ASN A 5 28.11 5.44 -7.52
CA ASN A 5 28.62 5.41 -6.16
C ASN A 5 29.33 6.75 -5.91
N THR A 6 28.56 7.79 -5.61
CA THR A 6 29.12 9.01 -5.04
C THR A 6 29.49 8.67 -3.60
N ASN A 7 30.76 8.90 -3.21
CA ASN A 7 31.29 8.83 -1.84
C ASN A 7 30.59 9.81 -0.86
N LYS A 8 29.26 9.81 -0.83
CA LYS A 8 28.43 10.56 0.10
C LYS A 8 27.95 9.58 1.14
N THR A 9 28.29 9.84 2.40
CA THR A 9 27.66 9.19 3.55
C THR A 9 26.15 9.39 3.44
N LEU A 10 25.41 8.29 3.31
CA LEU A 10 23.96 8.32 3.31
C LEU A 10 23.45 8.79 4.69
N PRO A 11 22.33 9.53 4.75
CA PRO A 11 21.69 9.83 6.02
C PRO A 11 21.31 8.52 6.75
N PRO A 12 21.27 8.52 8.09
CA PRO A 12 20.82 7.36 8.83
C PRO A 12 19.35 7.05 8.52
N TYR A 13 18.95 5.80 8.73
CA TYR A 13 17.54 5.41 8.65
C TYR A 13 16.72 6.11 9.73
N PHE A 14 15.44 6.39 9.42
CA PHE A 14 14.45 6.71 10.44
C PHE A 14 14.23 5.49 11.32
N LEU A 15 14.32 5.66 12.64
CA LEU A 15 14.14 4.57 13.60
C LEU A 15 12.81 4.69 14.34
N ASN A 16 12.27 3.56 14.76
CA ASN A 16 11.02 3.52 15.53
C ASN A 16 11.15 4.10 16.95
N LYS A 17 12.38 4.26 17.46
CA LYS A 17 12.66 4.85 18.77
C LYS A 17 12.70 6.37 18.76
N ASP A 18 12.81 7.00 17.59
CA ASP A 18 12.98 8.44 17.49
C ASP A 18 11.78 9.15 18.13
N GLU A 19 12.05 9.92 19.20
CA GLU A 19 11.01 10.57 19.99
C GLU A 19 10.23 11.58 19.14
N ASN A 20 8.92 11.67 19.36
CA ASN A 20 7.99 12.52 18.60
C ASN A 20 7.94 12.26 17.09
N SER A 21 8.58 11.19 16.59
CA SER A 21 8.55 10.83 15.19
C SER A 21 7.22 10.16 14.79
N PHE A 22 6.89 10.29 13.50
CA PHE A 22 5.77 9.55 12.91
C PHE A 22 6.00 8.04 12.96
N ALA A 23 7.24 7.57 12.79
CA ALA A 23 7.62 6.16 12.87
C ALA A 23 7.25 5.57 14.25
N ARG A 24 7.68 6.24 15.32
CA ARG A 24 7.38 5.86 16.71
C ARG A 24 5.87 5.78 16.97
N LYS A 25 5.12 6.81 16.59
CA LYS A 25 3.65 6.83 16.76
C LYS A 25 2.97 5.72 15.94
N THR A 26 3.49 5.45 14.74
CA THR A 26 2.96 4.39 13.88
C THR A 26 3.15 3.02 14.53
N PHE A 27 4.35 2.72 15.02
CA PHE A 27 4.64 1.44 15.66
C PHE A 27 3.93 1.25 17.00
N LEU A 28 3.88 2.27 17.84
CA LEU A 28 3.29 2.15 19.18
C LEU A 28 1.75 2.22 19.20
N SER A 29 1.11 2.64 18.11
CA SER A 29 -0.35 2.84 18.12
C SER A 29 -1.04 2.31 16.87
N ARG A 30 -0.55 2.67 15.67
CA ARG A 30 -1.25 2.33 14.42
C ARG A 30 -1.09 0.86 14.07
N LYS A 31 0.10 0.28 14.23
CA LYS A 31 0.36 -1.12 13.89
C LYS A 31 -0.40 -2.11 14.81
N PRO A 32 -0.42 -1.95 16.14
CA PRO A 32 -1.32 -2.69 17.02
C PRO A 32 -2.81 -2.58 16.63
N ALA A 33 -3.27 -1.37 16.26
CA ALA A 33 -4.65 -1.16 15.83
C ALA A 33 -4.98 -1.89 14.51
N ILE A 34 -4.03 -1.97 13.57
CA ILE A 34 -4.17 -2.75 12.34
C ILE A 34 -4.31 -4.25 12.66
N ILE A 35 -3.44 -4.81 13.51
CA ILE A 35 -3.53 -6.21 13.93
C ILE A 35 -4.91 -6.49 14.54
N LYS A 36 -5.36 -5.64 15.48
CA LYS A 36 -6.68 -5.78 16.09
C LYS A 36 -7.82 -5.73 15.05
N LYS A 37 -7.73 -4.86 14.04
CA LYS A 37 -8.71 -4.78 12.96
C LYS A 37 -8.76 -6.07 12.15
N ILE A 38 -7.61 -6.64 11.81
CA ILE A 38 -7.50 -7.91 11.07
C ILE A 38 -8.07 -9.07 11.89
N ILE A 39 -7.76 -9.14 13.19
CA ILE A 39 -8.30 -10.15 14.12
C ILE A 39 -9.82 -10.13 14.16
N ASN A 40 -10.41 -8.93 14.17
CA ASN A 40 -11.86 -8.76 14.24
C ASN A 40 -12.57 -9.03 12.91
N ALA A 41 -11.90 -8.82 11.77
CA ALA A 41 -12.47 -9.02 10.45
C ALA A 41 -12.40 -10.47 9.96
N ASN A 42 -11.64 -11.33 10.64
CA ASN A 42 -11.38 -12.71 10.22
C ASN A 42 -11.81 -13.73 11.26
N ASN A 43 -12.21 -14.92 10.78
CA ASN A 43 -12.61 -16.05 11.62
C ASN A 43 -11.40 -16.87 12.09
N PHE A 44 -10.43 -16.20 12.73
CA PHE A 44 -9.26 -16.86 13.29
C PHE A 44 -9.60 -17.77 14.47
N ASN A 45 -8.89 -18.88 14.59
CA ASN A 45 -8.92 -19.75 15.75
C ASN A 45 -8.11 -19.13 16.92
N GLU A 46 -8.14 -19.77 18.09
CA GLU A 46 -7.45 -19.27 19.28
C GLU A 46 -5.93 -19.17 19.12
N ILE A 47 -5.31 -20.08 18.38
CA ILE A 47 -3.86 -20.12 18.14
C ILE A 47 -3.43 -18.90 17.31
N GLN A 48 -4.12 -18.63 16.20
CA GLN A 48 -3.88 -17.45 15.35
C GLN A 48 -4.09 -16.15 16.10
N ARG A 49 -5.18 -16.05 16.89
CA ARG A 49 -5.46 -14.86 17.70
C ARG A 49 -4.33 -14.58 18.69
N LYS A 50 -3.91 -15.60 19.45
CA LYS A 50 -2.79 -15.46 20.40
C LYS A 50 -1.48 -15.08 19.72
N ALA A 51 -1.17 -15.68 18.57
CA ALA A 51 0.04 -15.34 17.81
C ALA A 51 0.04 -13.87 17.34
N LEU A 52 -1.08 -13.39 16.79
CA LEU A 52 -1.23 -12.02 16.34
C LEU A 52 -1.24 -11.02 17.51
N GLU A 53 -1.90 -11.35 18.63
CA GLU A 53 -1.89 -10.53 19.84
C GLU A 53 -0.48 -10.45 20.45
N GLY A 54 0.24 -11.57 20.53
CA GLY A 54 1.63 -11.61 20.98
C GLY A 54 2.55 -10.76 20.09
N LEU A 55 2.38 -10.81 18.77
CA LEU A 55 3.09 -9.92 17.85
C LEU A 55 2.79 -8.44 18.14
N SER A 56 1.52 -8.09 18.40
CA SER A 56 1.15 -6.72 18.80
C SER A 56 1.84 -6.27 20.09
N ASP A 57 1.98 -7.16 21.07
CA ASP A 57 2.68 -6.86 22.33
C ASP A 57 4.19 -6.65 22.08
N ASP A 58 4.80 -7.50 21.25
CA ASP A 58 6.22 -7.40 20.90
C ASP A 58 6.57 -6.06 20.23
N LEU A 59 5.68 -5.52 19.37
CA LEU A 59 5.88 -4.21 18.75
C LEU A 59 6.08 -3.08 19.77
N THR A 60 5.44 -3.17 20.93
CA THR A 60 5.43 -2.09 21.93
C THR A 60 6.55 -2.19 22.96
N GLY A 61 7.00 -3.40 23.27
CA GLY A 61 8.01 -3.61 24.31
C GLY A 61 8.85 -4.88 24.18
N GLY A 62 8.62 -5.71 23.16
CA GLY A 62 9.33 -6.96 22.94
C GLY A 62 10.50 -6.84 21.96
N ILE A 63 10.94 -8.01 21.50
CA ILE A 63 12.09 -8.20 20.62
C ILE A 63 11.67 -8.90 19.34
N VAL A 64 12.45 -8.71 18.28
CA VAL A 64 12.35 -9.49 17.06
C VAL A 64 12.86 -10.89 17.36
N ARG A 65 12.05 -11.90 17.06
CA ARG A 65 12.44 -13.31 17.13
C ARG A 65 12.37 -13.92 15.74
N ASP A 66 12.83 -15.16 15.59
CA ASP A 66 12.81 -15.84 14.31
C ASP A 66 11.37 -16.28 13.97
N PRO A 67 10.72 -15.70 12.95
CA PRO A 67 9.35 -16.03 12.61
C PRO A 67 9.19 -17.46 12.10
N PHE A 68 10.26 -18.11 11.63
CA PHE A 68 10.21 -19.49 11.15
C PHE A 68 10.20 -20.54 12.28
N THR A 69 10.57 -20.14 13.51
CA THR A 69 10.63 -21.07 14.65
C THR A 69 9.70 -20.70 15.79
N GLU A 70 9.29 -19.43 15.90
CA GLU A 70 8.56 -18.92 17.07
C GLU A 70 7.05 -18.86 16.86
N PHE A 71 6.58 -18.80 15.61
CA PHE A 71 5.16 -18.87 15.30
C PHE A 71 4.65 -20.32 15.27
N PRO A 72 3.36 -20.56 15.59
CA PRO A 72 2.81 -21.91 15.69
C PRO A 72 2.54 -22.59 14.33
N TYR A 73 2.81 -21.90 13.22
CA TYR A 73 2.51 -22.32 11.86
C TYR A 73 3.80 -22.55 11.08
N SER A 74 3.82 -23.61 10.25
CA SER A 74 4.95 -23.81 9.35
C SER A 74 4.92 -22.81 8.19
N CYS A 75 6.06 -22.65 7.53
CA CYS A 75 6.17 -21.84 6.31
C CYS A 75 6.43 -22.71 5.08
N ASP A 76 5.92 -23.95 5.06
CA ASP A 76 6.26 -24.93 4.01
C ASP A 76 5.75 -24.53 2.61
N GLY A 77 4.72 -23.69 2.54
CA GLY A 77 4.22 -23.12 1.29
C GLY A 77 4.89 -21.80 0.89
N LEU A 78 5.86 -21.31 1.66
CA LEU A 78 6.63 -20.12 1.29
C LEU A 78 7.64 -20.46 0.19
N ASP A 79 7.81 -19.55 -0.77
CA ASP A 79 8.85 -19.70 -1.79
C ASP A 79 10.24 -19.83 -1.13
N PRO A 80 11.03 -20.86 -1.46
CA PRO A 80 12.35 -21.07 -0.84
C PRO A 80 13.31 -19.88 -1.03
N GLY A 81 13.29 -19.23 -2.19
CA GLY A 81 14.13 -18.05 -2.44
C GLY A 81 13.72 -16.85 -1.58
N PHE A 82 12.42 -16.68 -1.34
CA PHE A 82 11.93 -15.67 -0.40
C PHE A 82 12.31 -15.98 1.05
N LYS A 83 12.30 -17.26 1.43
CA LYS A 83 12.77 -17.69 2.75
C LYS A 83 14.25 -17.36 2.94
N GLU A 84 15.09 -17.68 1.96
CA GLU A 84 16.54 -17.39 1.99
C GLU A 84 16.83 -15.89 2.18
N ILE A 85 16.03 -15.01 1.54
CA ILE A 85 16.15 -13.56 1.72
C ILE A 85 15.88 -13.18 3.19
N TRP A 86 14.77 -13.64 3.77
CA TRP A 86 14.45 -13.32 5.17
C TRP A 86 15.44 -13.92 6.17
N ASP A 87 15.92 -15.15 5.92
CA ASP A 87 16.94 -15.80 6.75
C ASP A 87 18.21 -14.95 6.86
N VAL A 88 18.58 -14.22 5.80
CA VAL A 88 19.76 -13.34 5.78
C VAL A 88 19.43 -11.96 6.36
N GLU A 89 18.35 -11.34 5.91
CA GLU A 89 17.99 -9.97 6.28
C GLU A 89 17.58 -9.84 7.76
N LEU A 90 17.12 -10.93 8.40
CA LEU A 90 16.75 -10.93 9.82
C LEU A 90 17.95 -11.00 10.77
N LEU A 91 19.07 -11.62 10.36
CA LEU A 91 20.21 -11.87 11.25
C LEU A 91 20.67 -10.65 12.05
N PRO A 92 20.73 -9.43 11.47
CA PRO A 92 21.16 -8.25 12.22
C PRO A 92 20.15 -7.78 13.27
N TYR A 93 18.91 -8.27 13.24
CA TYR A 93 17.78 -7.75 14.02
C TYR A 93 17.23 -8.75 15.04
N ILE A 94 17.49 -10.05 14.91
CA ILE A 94 17.12 -11.04 15.93
C ILE A 94 17.62 -10.61 17.32
N GLY A 95 16.73 -10.64 18.31
CA GLY A 95 17.01 -10.22 19.69
C GLY A 95 17.00 -8.71 19.92
N LYS A 96 16.89 -7.87 18.88
CA LYS A 96 16.74 -6.42 19.03
C LYS A 96 15.28 -6.07 19.30
N ARG A 97 15.05 -4.94 19.97
CA ARG A 97 13.69 -4.41 20.14
C ARG A 97 13.15 -3.94 18.79
N TRP A 98 11.86 -4.12 18.55
CA TRP A 98 11.16 -3.56 17.39
C TRP A 98 11.34 -2.05 17.23
N LEU A 99 11.51 -1.34 18.35
CA LEU A 99 11.77 0.09 18.36
C LEU A 99 13.18 0.48 17.85
N ASP A 100 14.14 -0.45 17.85
CA ASP A 100 15.50 -0.19 17.38
C ASP A 100 15.68 -0.49 15.88
N LEU A 101 14.64 -0.97 15.18
CA LEU A 101 14.70 -1.27 13.76
C LEU A 101 14.52 -0.01 12.88
N PRO A 102 15.11 0.02 11.67
CA PRO A 102 14.72 0.95 10.62
C PRO A 102 13.23 0.86 10.34
N PHE A 103 12.56 2.01 10.25
CA PHE A 103 11.09 2.08 10.16
C PHE A 103 10.53 1.22 9.03
N TYR A 104 11.06 1.38 7.80
CA TYR A 104 10.61 0.61 6.64
C TYR A 104 10.82 -0.91 6.82
N PHE A 105 12.00 -1.32 7.29
CA PHE A 105 12.29 -2.75 7.50
C PHE A 105 11.36 -3.36 8.55
N ALA A 106 11.12 -2.64 9.65
CA ALA A 106 10.17 -3.07 10.66
C ALA A 106 8.75 -3.20 10.10
N GLU A 107 8.31 -2.30 9.21
CA GLU A 107 6.99 -2.40 8.58
C GLU A 107 6.90 -3.63 7.68
N ALA A 108 7.90 -3.87 6.84
CA ALA A 108 7.97 -5.03 5.97
C ALA A 108 7.96 -6.34 6.79
N LEU A 109 8.78 -6.39 7.85
CA LEU A 109 8.84 -7.53 8.76
C LEU A 109 7.51 -7.77 9.45
N LEU A 110 6.87 -6.73 9.98
CA LEU A 110 5.56 -6.85 10.60
C LEU A 110 4.53 -7.49 9.66
N TYR A 111 4.45 -7.03 8.41
CA TYR A 111 3.48 -7.61 7.45
C TYR A 111 3.82 -9.05 7.10
N PHE A 112 5.11 -9.39 7.02
CA PHE A 112 5.55 -10.77 6.85
C PHE A 112 5.15 -11.64 8.07
N GLU A 113 5.45 -11.21 9.29
CA GLU A 113 5.10 -11.94 10.51
C GLU A 113 3.59 -12.07 10.71
N ILE A 114 2.79 -11.10 10.27
CA ILE A 114 1.33 -11.23 10.26
C ILE A 114 0.90 -12.40 9.34
N LEU A 115 1.51 -12.53 8.15
CA LEU A 115 1.22 -13.65 7.24
C LEU A 115 1.65 -14.99 7.87
N VAL A 116 2.81 -15.06 8.51
CA VAL A 116 3.23 -16.26 9.25
C VAL A 116 2.25 -16.59 10.40
N ALA A 117 1.95 -15.63 11.27
CA ALA A 117 1.09 -15.79 12.44
C ALA A 117 -0.36 -16.18 12.08
N SER A 118 -0.86 -15.69 10.94
CA SER A 118 -2.17 -16.08 10.40
C SER A 118 -2.17 -17.47 9.76
N GLY A 119 -1.01 -18.10 9.56
CA GLY A 119 -0.89 -19.37 8.87
C GLY A 119 -1.10 -19.27 7.36
N TYR A 120 -0.73 -18.15 6.75
CA TYR A 120 -0.84 -17.94 5.30
C TYR A 120 0.04 -18.92 4.50
N PHE A 121 1.23 -19.24 5.01
CA PHE A 121 2.21 -20.12 4.35
C PHE A 121 2.11 -21.60 4.78
N ASP A 122 1.31 -21.91 5.80
CA ASP A 122 1.18 -23.28 6.29
C ASP A 122 0.15 -24.04 5.45
N THR A 123 0.60 -25.07 4.74
CA THR A 123 -0.26 -25.88 3.85
C THR A 123 -1.38 -26.64 4.58
N SER A 124 -1.27 -26.83 5.90
CA SER A 124 -2.28 -27.44 6.76
C SER A 124 -3.27 -26.44 7.34
N SER A 125 -2.97 -25.13 7.26
CA SER A 125 -3.81 -24.07 7.80
C SER A 125 -5.05 -23.83 6.96
N GLY A 126 -6.19 -23.58 7.62
CA GLY A 126 -7.41 -23.11 6.95
C GLY A 126 -7.27 -21.73 6.29
N PHE A 127 -6.15 -21.03 6.52
CA PHE A 127 -5.79 -19.73 5.94
C PHE A 127 -4.66 -19.83 4.90
N PHE A 128 -4.26 -21.04 4.50
CA PHE A 128 -3.26 -21.23 3.44
C PHE A 128 -3.62 -20.42 2.18
N MET A 129 -2.72 -19.51 1.79
CA MET A 129 -2.85 -18.61 0.63
C MET A 129 -4.10 -17.71 0.64
N LYS A 130 -4.73 -17.47 1.79
CA LYS A 130 -5.91 -16.59 1.90
C LYS A 130 -5.52 -15.17 2.30
N ASP A 131 -5.97 -14.18 1.54
CA ASP A 131 -5.74 -12.78 1.85
C ASP A 131 -6.60 -12.33 3.05
N ILE A 132 -5.95 -12.14 4.20
CA ILE A 132 -6.57 -11.67 5.45
C ILE A 132 -7.03 -10.19 5.39
N TYR A 133 -6.66 -9.46 4.35
CA TYR A 133 -7.08 -8.09 4.08
C TYR A 133 -8.23 -7.99 3.07
N GLN A 134 -8.65 -9.10 2.46
CA GLN A 134 -9.65 -9.13 1.39
C GLN A 134 -10.93 -8.40 1.77
N VAL A 135 -11.44 -8.60 2.99
CA VAL A 135 -12.68 -7.95 3.48
C VAL A 135 -12.60 -6.43 3.38
N PHE A 136 -11.43 -5.84 3.65
CA PHE A 136 -11.25 -4.39 3.55
C PHE A 136 -11.14 -3.92 2.09
N LYS A 137 -10.47 -4.71 1.25
CA LYS A 137 -10.33 -4.42 -0.19
C LYS A 137 -11.68 -4.51 -0.91
N ASP A 138 -12.49 -5.50 -0.56
CA ASP A 138 -13.84 -5.70 -1.09
C ASP A 138 -14.76 -4.54 -0.72
N GLU A 139 -14.71 -4.08 0.54
CA GLU A 139 -15.51 -2.93 0.97
C GLU A 139 -15.12 -1.67 0.18
N GLU A 140 -13.82 -1.41 0.00
CA GLU A 140 -13.34 -0.25 -0.77
C GLU A 140 -13.70 -0.33 -2.26
N LEU A 141 -13.77 -1.53 -2.83
CA LEU A 141 -14.06 -1.73 -4.25
C LEU A 141 -15.58 -1.78 -4.54
N LEU A 142 -16.32 -2.54 -3.73
CA LEU A 142 -17.69 -2.99 -4.01
C LEU A 142 -18.73 -2.46 -3.01
N GLY A 143 -18.29 -1.83 -1.91
CA GLY A 143 -19.17 -1.24 -0.90
C GLY A 143 -20.08 -0.14 -1.47
N ASP A 144 -20.95 0.42 -0.63
CA ASP A 144 -21.97 1.36 -1.11
C ASP A 144 -21.41 2.67 -1.68
N ASN A 145 -20.24 3.08 -1.20
CA ASN A 145 -19.45 4.17 -1.77
C ASN A 145 -18.12 3.65 -2.35
N GLY A 146 -18.11 2.39 -2.79
CA GLY A 146 -16.94 1.72 -3.33
C GLY A 146 -16.58 2.23 -4.73
N ALA A 147 -15.33 1.99 -5.10
CA ALA A 147 -14.73 2.50 -6.33
C ALA A 147 -15.55 2.18 -7.60
N MET A 148 -16.19 1.00 -7.67
CA MET A 148 -16.98 0.60 -8.84
C MET A 148 -18.22 1.48 -9.05
N LYS A 149 -18.97 1.77 -7.98
CA LYS A 149 -20.16 2.62 -8.05
C LYS A 149 -19.77 4.05 -8.41
N ASN A 150 -18.72 4.56 -7.77
CA ASN A 150 -18.27 5.92 -8.02
C ASN A 150 -17.73 6.10 -9.45
N THR A 151 -17.00 5.12 -9.97
CA THR A 151 -16.47 5.15 -11.35
C THR A 151 -17.59 5.11 -12.39
N ALA A 152 -18.63 4.31 -12.16
CA ALA A 152 -19.80 4.26 -13.04
C ALA A 152 -20.49 5.64 -13.19
N SER A 153 -20.39 6.50 -12.18
CA SER A 153 -20.96 7.85 -12.23
C SER A 153 -20.21 8.83 -13.13
N ILE A 154 -18.91 8.60 -13.40
CA ILE A 154 -18.04 9.52 -14.15
C ILE A 154 -17.60 8.98 -15.52
N VAL A 155 -17.68 7.67 -15.75
CA VAL A 155 -17.10 7.02 -16.93
C VAL A 155 -17.65 7.55 -18.26
N SER A 156 -18.96 7.82 -18.34
CA SER A 156 -19.58 8.37 -19.56
C SER A 156 -18.97 9.71 -19.96
N ASP A 157 -18.71 10.56 -18.98
CA ASP A 157 -18.15 11.88 -19.22
C ASP A 157 -16.67 11.78 -19.60
N LEU A 158 -15.91 10.86 -18.97
CA LEU A 158 -14.51 10.58 -19.35
C LEU A 158 -14.41 10.14 -20.82
N VAL A 159 -15.27 9.21 -21.26
CA VAL A 159 -15.27 8.67 -22.63
C VAL A 159 -15.63 9.72 -23.69
N THR A 160 -16.39 10.76 -23.34
CA THR A 160 -16.78 11.81 -24.28
C THR A 160 -15.76 12.95 -24.41
N ARG A 161 -14.65 12.91 -23.64
CA ARG A 161 -13.59 13.91 -23.69
C ARG A 161 -12.80 13.82 -24.99
N LYS A 162 -12.55 14.99 -25.58
CA LYS A 162 -11.80 15.15 -26.84
C LYS A 162 -10.38 15.67 -26.66
N ASP A 163 -10.09 16.25 -25.50
CA ASP A 163 -8.77 16.76 -25.15
C ASP A 163 -8.00 15.66 -24.42
N ALA A 164 -7.17 14.95 -25.16
CA ALA A 164 -6.36 13.84 -24.68
C ALA A 164 -5.38 14.26 -23.59
N GLU A 165 -4.65 15.36 -23.82
CA GLU A 165 -3.63 15.86 -22.91
C GLU A 165 -4.27 16.30 -21.58
N GLY A 166 -5.36 17.06 -21.66
CA GLY A 166 -6.12 17.47 -20.47
C GLY A 166 -6.73 16.28 -19.72
N LEU A 167 -7.28 15.30 -20.42
CA LEU A 167 -7.83 14.08 -19.80
C LEU A 167 -6.75 13.29 -19.04
N ILE A 168 -5.60 13.04 -19.68
CA ILE A 168 -4.48 12.32 -19.05
C ILE A 168 -3.99 13.09 -17.82
N LYS A 169 -3.81 14.41 -17.94
CA LYS A 169 -3.36 15.24 -16.81
C LYS A 169 -4.32 15.16 -15.62
N GLU A 170 -5.63 15.21 -15.88
CA GLU A 170 -6.64 15.09 -14.83
C GLU A 170 -6.64 13.71 -14.17
N LEU A 171 -6.46 12.66 -14.95
CA LEU A 171 -6.39 11.28 -14.43
C LEU A 171 -5.07 10.98 -13.69
N ILE A 172 -3.97 11.69 -13.98
CA ILE A 172 -2.76 11.66 -13.12
C ILE A 172 -3.08 12.18 -11.73
N TYR A 173 -3.81 13.29 -11.62
CA TYR A 173 -4.21 13.78 -10.30
C TYR A 173 -5.21 12.84 -9.62
N LEU A 174 -6.10 12.22 -10.39
CA LEU A 174 -7.05 11.24 -9.84
C LEU A 174 -6.32 10.02 -9.26
N SER A 175 -5.36 9.46 -9.99
CA SER A 175 -4.45 8.40 -9.53
C SER A 175 -3.70 8.82 -8.25
N LEU A 176 -3.07 10.00 -8.24
CA LEU A 176 -2.34 10.53 -7.08
C LEU A 176 -3.19 10.61 -5.80
N TRP A 177 -4.46 10.98 -5.92
CA TRP A 177 -5.34 11.19 -4.77
C TRP A 177 -6.32 10.03 -4.53
N GLY A 178 -6.22 8.93 -5.28
CA GLY A 178 -7.21 7.84 -5.32
C GLY A 178 -7.56 7.26 -3.95
N ASN A 179 -6.61 7.23 -3.02
CA ASN A 179 -6.79 6.77 -1.63
C ASN A 179 -7.31 7.83 -0.64
N ARG A 180 -7.59 9.05 -1.10
CA ARG A 180 -7.99 10.21 -0.27
C ARG A 180 -9.22 10.96 -0.74
N ILE A 181 -9.61 10.74 -1.99
CA ILE A 181 -10.81 11.37 -2.56
C ILE A 181 -11.96 10.39 -2.48
N ASP A 182 -13.18 10.90 -2.50
CA ASP A 182 -14.35 10.11 -2.86
C ASP A 182 -14.60 10.40 -4.34
N LEU A 183 -14.56 9.37 -5.19
CA LEU A 183 -14.79 9.52 -6.63
C LEU A 183 -16.18 10.10 -6.94
N SER A 184 -17.16 9.98 -6.02
CA SER A 184 -18.48 10.64 -6.16
C SER A 184 -18.43 12.15 -5.97
N MET A 185 -17.40 12.68 -5.29
CA MET A 185 -17.15 14.12 -5.17
C MET A 185 -16.48 14.72 -6.41
N TYR A 186 -16.21 13.88 -7.42
CA TYR A 186 -15.66 14.30 -8.69
C TYR A 186 -16.75 15.01 -9.51
N HIS A 187 -16.88 16.32 -9.31
CA HIS A 187 -17.85 17.13 -10.03
C HIS A 187 -17.35 17.51 -11.42
N ILE A 188 -18.02 16.95 -12.42
CA ILE A 188 -17.83 17.31 -13.82
C ILE A 188 -18.63 18.58 -14.08
N VAL A 189 -17.94 19.71 -14.16
CA VAL A 189 -18.59 20.98 -14.48
C VAL A 189 -18.95 20.95 -15.97
N LYS A 190 -20.27 20.97 -16.25
CA LYS A 190 -20.88 20.90 -17.60
C LYS A 190 -20.40 21.94 -18.62
N ASP A 191 -19.59 22.92 -18.22
CA ASP A 191 -19.03 23.95 -19.12
C ASP A 191 -17.72 23.53 -19.80
N GLY A 192 -17.37 22.24 -19.75
CA GLY A 192 -16.39 21.63 -20.65
C GLY A 192 -14.95 22.13 -20.51
N LYS A 193 -14.61 22.77 -19.38
CA LYS A 193 -13.30 23.39 -19.23
C LYS A 193 -12.30 22.70 -18.32
N ASN A 194 -12.69 21.95 -17.28
CA ASN A 194 -11.80 21.03 -16.56
C ASN A 194 -12.63 20.07 -15.69
N LEU A 195 -12.18 18.82 -15.57
CA LEU A 195 -12.52 17.96 -14.44
C LEU A 195 -11.74 18.46 -13.23
N PHE A 196 -12.37 19.22 -12.33
CA PHE A 196 -11.67 19.71 -11.16
C PHE A 196 -11.74 18.70 -10.04
N LEU A 197 -10.60 18.10 -9.69
CA LEU A 197 -10.31 17.89 -8.27
C LEU A 197 -10.40 19.26 -7.61
N ASN A 198 -11.16 19.35 -6.50
CA ASN A 198 -11.36 20.59 -5.76
C ASN A 198 -10.03 21.39 -5.71
N LYS A 199 -10.07 22.69 -6.06
CA LYS A 199 -8.89 23.59 -6.11
C LYS A 199 -8.00 23.52 -4.86
N ASP A 200 -8.55 23.08 -3.74
CA ASP A 200 -7.81 22.83 -2.50
C ASP A 200 -6.83 21.65 -2.57
N HIS A 201 -7.03 20.65 -3.45
CA HIS A 201 -6.07 19.55 -3.65
C HIS A 201 -4.86 19.99 -4.47
N GLN A 202 -5.05 20.80 -5.52
CA GLN A 202 -3.94 21.39 -6.27
C GLN A 202 -3.05 22.25 -5.36
N LYS A 203 -3.64 23.00 -4.42
CA LYS A 203 -2.87 23.77 -3.41
C LYS A 203 -2.09 22.91 -2.41
N ARG A 204 -2.41 21.62 -2.27
CA ARG A 204 -1.71 20.69 -1.38
C ARG A 204 -0.53 20.00 -2.06
N LEU A 205 -0.39 20.14 -3.37
CA LEU A 205 0.73 19.59 -4.11
C LEU A 205 1.93 20.54 -3.98
N LEU A 206 2.99 20.08 -3.31
CA LEU A 206 4.19 20.89 -3.07
C LEU A 206 5.12 20.93 -4.28
N ILE A 207 5.14 19.84 -5.06
CA ILE A 207 5.96 19.68 -6.27
C ILE A 207 5.05 19.06 -7.31
N ASP A 208 4.85 19.78 -8.42
CA ASP A 208 3.97 19.37 -9.52
C ASP A 208 4.77 19.24 -10.81
N HIS A 209 4.93 18.01 -11.30
CA HIS A 209 5.52 17.69 -12.60
C HIS A 209 4.49 17.11 -13.58
N SER A 210 3.19 17.28 -13.32
CA SER A 210 2.12 16.71 -14.15
C SER A 210 2.25 17.10 -15.62
N ASP A 211 2.57 18.36 -15.95
CA ASP A 211 2.78 18.79 -17.35
C ASP A 211 3.93 18.03 -18.04
N ALA A 212 5.05 17.86 -17.34
CA ALA A 212 6.20 17.13 -17.86
C ALA A 212 5.91 15.63 -18.01
N ILE A 213 5.18 15.04 -17.06
CA ILE A 213 4.76 13.64 -17.09
C ILE A 213 3.76 13.40 -18.21
N THR A 214 2.72 14.23 -18.36
CA THR A 214 1.74 14.13 -19.45
C THR A 214 2.44 14.20 -20.81
N SER A 215 3.34 15.17 -20.98
CA SER A 215 4.13 15.30 -22.21
C SER A 215 4.99 14.05 -22.48
N PHE A 216 5.60 13.47 -21.44
CA PHE A 216 6.40 12.25 -21.57
C PHE A 216 5.55 11.03 -21.96
N ILE A 217 4.40 10.85 -21.32
CA ILE A 217 3.45 9.76 -21.56
C ILE A 217 3.00 9.73 -23.02
N LEU A 218 2.66 10.89 -23.59
CA LEU A 218 2.20 11.01 -24.97
C LEU A 218 3.28 10.67 -26.02
N ASN A 219 4.54 10.54 -25.62
CA ASN A 219 5.68 10.34 -26.51
C ASN A 219 6.47 9.06 -26.18
N THR A 220 5.90 8.13 -25.42
CA THR A 220 6.58 6.87 -25.05
C THR A 220 5.75 5.66 -25.44
N GLU A 221 6.42 4.55 -25.78
CA GLU A 221 5.76 3.30 -26.17
C GLU A 221 5.45 2.38 -24.98
N ARG A 222 6.16 2.58 -23.86
CA ARG A 222 6.05 1.73 -22.67
C ARG A 222 6.00 2.55 -21.40
N ILE A 223 5.02 2.24 -20.58
CA ILE A 223 4.84 2.79 -19.24
C ILE A 223 4.60 1.60 -18.30
N ASP A 224 5.37 1.54 -17.23
CA ASP A 224 5.23 0.55 -16.17
C ASP A 224 4.65 1.23 -14.93
N PHE A 225 3.61 0.62 -14.34
CA PHE A 225 2.99 1.08 -13.11
C PHE A 225 3.46 0.19 -11.94
N VAL A 226 4.01 0.81 -10.91
CA VAL A 226 4.26 0.15 -9.61
C VAL A 226 3.11 0.55 -8.70
N LEU A 227 2.17 -0.38 -8.51
CA LEU A 227 0.92 -0.16 -7.78
C LEU A 227 1.16 -0.08 -6.27
N ASP A 228 0.26 0.61 -5.55
CA ASP A 228 0.25 0.69 -4.09
C ASP A 228 -0.99 -0.01 -3.50
N ASN A 229 -2.15 0.64 -3.51
CA ASN A 229 -3.38 0.10 -2.92
C ASN A 229 -4.32 -0.56 -3.93
N ALA A 230 -5.06 -1.56 -3.48
CA ALA A 230 -6.23 -2.08 -4.19
C ALA A 230 -7.40 -1.09 -4.08
N GLY A 231 -8.61 -1.51 -4.45
CA GLY A 231 -9.81 -0.69 -4.25
C GLY A 231 -9.80 0.56 -5.12
N GLN A 232 -9.97 1.73 -4.51
CA GLN A 232 -10.22 2.96 -5.26
C GLN A 232 -8.99 3.47 -6.00
N GLU A 233 -7.81 3.37 -5.38
CA GLU A 233 -6.57 3.80 -6.01
C GLU A 233 -6.29 3.01 -7.29
N LEU A 234 -6.38 1.68 -7.23
CA LEU A 234 -6.22 0.83 -8.41
C LEU A 234 -7.21 1.17 -9.53
N VAL A 235 -8.46 1.49 -9.20
CA VAL A 235 -9.43 1.90 -10.23
C VAL A 235 -9.03 3.23 -10.87
N CYS A 236 -8.52 4.18 -10.08
CA CYS A 236 -8.01 5.45 -10.61
C CYS A 236 -6.79 5.23 -11.53
N ASP A 237 -5.88 4.34 -11.15
CA ASP A 237 -4.73 3.95 -11.98
C ASP A 237 -5.19 3.31 -13.30
N LEU A 238 -6.19 2.42 -13.25
CA LEU A 238 -6.73 1.78 -14.45
C LEU A 238 -7.46 2.76 -15.36
N LEU A 239 -8.13 3.79 -14.83
CA LEU A 239 -8.69 4.87 -15.62
C LEU A 239 -7.59 5.66 -16.34
N LEU A 240 -6.48 5.95 -15.66
CA LEU A 240 -5.32 6.59 -16.27
C LEU A 240 -4.72 5.71 -17.38
N VAL A 241 -4.51 4.41 -17.12
CA VAL A 241 -4.04 3.44 -18.12
C VAL A 241 -4.97 3.41 -19.34
N TRP A 242 -6.28 3.37 -19.12
CA TRP A 242 -7.27 3.41 -20.18
C TRP A 242 -7.13 4.68 -21.04
N ALA A 243 -7.02 5.86 -20.42
CA ALA A 243 -6.89 7.11 -21.15
C ALA A 243 -5.59 7.19 -21.95
N ILE A 244 -4.49 6.64 -21.43
CA ILE A 244 -3.22 6.53 -22.16
C ILE A 244 -3.43 5.67 -23.41
N LEU A 245 -3.91 4.44 -23.25
CA LEU A 245 -4.08 3.48 -24.35
C LEU A 245 -5.05 3.95 -25.45
N MET A 246 -5.99 4.84 -25.14
CA MET A 246 -6.92 5.39 -26.13
C MET A 246 -6.36 6.59 -26.89
N ASN A 247 -5.24 7.18 -26.44
CA ASN A 247 -4.71 8.46 -26.96
C ASN A 247 -3.22 8.43 -27.33
N THR A 248 -2.54 7.29 -27.20
CA THR A 248 -1.16 7.04 -27.66
C THR A 248 -1.16 5.88 -28.64
#